data_AF-A0A8T0CN32-F1
#
_entry.id   AF-A0A8T0CN32-F1
#
_cell.length_a   1.000
_cell.length_b   1.000
_cell.length_c   1.000
_cell.angle_alpha   90.00
_cell.angle_beta   90.00
_cell.angle_gamma   90.00
#
_symmetry.space_group_name_H-M   'P 1'
#
loop_
_entity.id
_entity.type
_entity.pdbx_description
1 polymer ?
#
loop_
_entity_poly.entity_id
_entity_poly.type
_entity_poly.pdbx_seq_one_letter_code
_entity_poly.pdbx_strand_id
1 'polypeptide(L)'
;MASDAVQSALLSKLEASLTSDSPEDIHSLFSDHLRPFSDLLAAKPKKPSKHSGGGGGGHQQQQSVVRSLAKQYLSFLNRSLSLLPKLLSAPRPDQSRIFETYGLCLDCLDSLSSQLACKPYSVHVQRLRYVHCFESCGLYADAVGEGFRMLESLRGLDFRGGSGRAKVKGGLLPPLVKKASEDREFAVLVVELVVTIVKCVAMGQSKDAGDYSKVLGLVDEVQPWFGVLDAKLYDKLQRALVTYLGKCTVFVVGELSSFDGDFVRLFCTATLIEYEKSSRKDEMFKVK
;
A
#
# COMPACT_ATOMS: atom_id res chain seq x y z
N MET A 1 9.66 -18.16 27.18
CA MET A 1 9.77 -17.41 28.44
C MET A 1 10.70 -16.21 28.34
N ALA A 2 11.95 -16.32 27.85
CA ALA A 2 12.80 -15.13 27.64
C ALA A 2 12.32 -14.19 26.50
N SER A 3 11.69 -14.73 25.44
CA SER A 3 11.16 -13.93 24.33
C SER A 3 9.98 -13.03 24.72
N ASP A 4 9.11 -13.49 25.61
CA ASP A 4 7.86 -12.78 25.92
C ASP A 4 8.13 -11.53 26.77
N ALA A 5 9.06 -11.62 27.73
CA ALA A 5 9.48 -10.48 28.54
C ALA A 5 10.13 -9.37 27.70
N VAL A 6 10.96 -9.75 26.71
CA VAL A 6 11.57 -8.80 25.76
C VAL A 6 10.48 -8.15 24.90
N GLN A 7 9.56 -8.93 24.35
CA GLN A 7 8.43 -8.41 23.57
C GLN A 7 7.57 -7.44 24.37
N SER A 8 7.21 -7.79 25.61
CA SER A 8 6.45 -6.90 26.49
C SER A 8 7.21 -5.61 26.78
N ALA A 9 8.51 -5.67 27.08
CA ALA A 9 9.32 -4.48 27.33
C ALA A 9 9.39 -3.55 26.10
N LEU A 10 9.56 -4.11 24.90
CA LEU A 10 9.57 -3.34 23.66
C LEU A 10 8.22 -2.68 23.39
N LEU A 11 7.12 -3.40 23.61
CA LEU A 11 5.78 -2.85 23.48
C LEU A 11 5.52 -1.73 24.50
N SER A 12 5.96 -1.88 25.75
CA SER A 12 5.85 -0.83 26.76
C SER A 12 6.67 0.41 26.39
N LYS A 13 7.85 0.26 25.80
CA LYS A 13 8.65 1.38 25.28
C LYS A 13 7.93 2.10 24.12
N LEU A 14 7.36 1.33 23.20
CA LEU A 14 6.57 1.86 22.09
C LEU A 14 5.32 2.61 22.59
N GLU A 15 4.66 2.08 23.62
CA GLU A 15 3.50 2.70 24.28
C GLU A 15 3.88 3.96 25.04
N ALA A 16 4.99 3.96 25.79
CA ALA A 16 5.48 5.14 26.50
C ALA A 16 5.84 6.29 25.55
N SER A 17 6.24 5.95 24.32
CA SER A 17 6.53 6.93 23.26
C SER A 17 5.27 7.64 22.73
N LEU A 18 4.07 7.13 23.04
CA LEU A 18 2.81 7.83 22.76
C LEU A 18 2.58 9.01 23.70
N THR A 19 3.16 8.98 24.90
CA THR A 19 2.91 9.98 25.95
C THR A 19 4.10 10.90 26.22
N SER A 20 5.30 10.53 25.75
CA SER A 20 6.51 11.31 25.97
C SER A 20 7.53 11.05 24.87
N ASP A 21 8.33 12.06 24.53
CA ASP A 21 9.46 11.89 23.62
C ASP A 21 10.59 11.15 24.36
N SER A 22 10.62 9.84 24.18
CA SER A 22 11.70 8.98 24.68
C SER A 22 12.94 9.15 23.80
N PRO A 23 14.14 9.33 24.38
CA PRO A 23 15.40 9.39 23.62
C PRO A 23 15.84 8.00 23.10
N GLU A 24 15.09 6.95 23.40
CA GLU A 24 15.46 5.58 23.04
C GLU A 24 15.30 5.32 21.53
N ASP A 25 16.30 4.68 20.93
CA ASP A 25 16.25 4.25 19.53
C ASP A 25 15.36 3.00 19.38
N ILE A 26 14.05 3.23 19.30
CA ILE A 26 13.03 2.18 19.10
C ILE A 26 13.36 1.36 17.85
N HIS A 27 13.86 2.01 16.79
CA HIS A 27 14.13 1.32 15.54
C HIS A 27 15.26 0.30 15.70
N SER A 28 16.36 0.66 16.35
CA SER A 28 17.45 -0.28 16.64
C SER A 28 16.96 -1.46 17.48
N LEU A 29 16.18 -1.20 18.52
CA LEU A 29 15.65 -2.24 19.41
C LEU A 29 14.73 -3.23 18.68
N PHE A 30 13.84 -2.72 17.82
CA PHE A 30 12.96 -3.55 16.99
C PHE A 30 13.75 -4.33 15.94
N SER A 31 14.73 -3.71 15.30
CA SER A 31 15.57 -4.35 14.28
C SER A 31 16.37 -5.51 14.85
N ASP A 32 16.93 -5.34 16.05
CA ASP A 32 17.63 -6.41 16.75
C ASP A 32 16.70 -7.55 17.15
N HIS A 33 15.50 -7.22 17.63
CA HIS A 33 14.51 -8.23 18.02
C HIS A 33 13.94 -9.00 16.83
N LEU A 34 13.75 -8.35 15.68
CA LEU A 34 13.19 -8.93 14.46
C LEU A 34 14.26 -9.53 13.53
N ARG A 35 15.54 -9.55 13.95
CA ARG A 35 16.64 -10.21 13.23
C ARG A 35 16.36 -11.66 12.78
N PRO A 36 15.59 -12.49 13.51
CA PRO A 36 15.24 -13.83 13.03
C PRO A 36 14.47 -13.87 11.69
N PHE A 37 13.91 -12.74 11.24
CA PHE A 37 13.28 -12.61 9.94
C PHE A 37 14.25 -12.30 8.80
N SER A 38 15.49 -11.91 9.08
CA SER A 38 16.44 -11.40 8.08
C SER A 38 16.64 -12.36 6.91
N ASP A 39 16.74 -13.66 7.16
CA ASP A 39 16.91 -14.67 6.11
C ASP A 39 15.66 -14.80 5.22
N LEU A 40 14.46 -14.65 5.79
CA LEU A 40 13.21 -14.68 5.05
C LEU A 40 13.04 -13.43 4.18
N LEU A 41 13.45 -12.27 4.70
CA LEU A 41 13.38 -10.99 3.98
C LEU A 41 14.44 -10.90 2.87
N ALA A 42 15.62 -11.50 3.07
CA ALA A 42 16.69 -11.56 2.08
C ALA A 42 16.38 -12.53 0.92
N ALA A 43 15.49 -13.51 1.15
CA ALA A 43 15.08 -14.48 0.15
C ALA A 43 14.19 -13.84 -0.93
N LYS A 44 14.81 -13.20 -1.93
CA LYS A 44 14.10 -12.74 -3.14
C LYS A 44 13.29 -13.90 -3.75
N PRO A 45 12.10 -13.65 -4.33
CA PRO A 45 11.34 -14.68 -5.03
C PRO A 45 12.12 -15.13 -6.29
N LYS A 46 13.00 -16.11 -6.14
CA LYS A 46 13.67 -16.75 -7.27
C LYS A 46 12.61 -17.50 -8.07
N LYS A 47 12.60 -17.27 -9.39
CA LYS A 47 11.86 -18.13 -10.34
C LYS A 47 12.23 -19.59 -10.03
N PRO A 48 11.27 -20.53 -10.01
CA PRO A 48 11.61 -21.95 -9.93
C PRO A 48 12.43 -22.28 -11.18
N SER A 49 13.74 -22.48 -10.99
CA SER A 49 14.57 -22.99 -12.08
C SER A 49 14.12 -24.43 -12.33
N LYS A 50 13.90 -24.77 -13.60
CA LYS A 50 13.47 -26.13 -14.01
C LYS A 50 14.59 -27.18 -13.89
N HIS A 51 15.70 -26.87 -13.22
CA HIS A 51 16.85 -27.76 -13.11
C HIS A 51 17.40 -27.80 -11.68
N SER A 52 16.69 -28.50 -10.80
CA SER A 52 17.30 -29.24 -9.69
C SER A 52 16.37 -30.39 -9.32
N GLY A 53 16.60 -31.55 -9.94
CA GLY A 53 16.06 -32.80 -9.45
C GLY A 53 16.66 -33.09 -8.07
N GLY A 54 15.79 -33.25 -7.07
CA GLY A 54 16.18 -33.58 -5.69
C GLY A 54 16.03 -32.40 -4.74
N GLY A 55 14.97 -32.41 -3.90
CA GLY A 55 14.88 -31.45 -2.79
C GLY A 55 13.49 -31.18 -2.21
N GLY A 56 12.70 -32.21 -1.88
CA GLY A 56 11.46 -32.03 -1.12
C GLY A 56 11.64 -31.46 0.30
N GLY A 57 12.87 -31.44 0.84
CA GLY A 57 13.17 -31.01 2.21
C GLY A 57 13.22 -29.48 2.42
N GLY A 58 13.65 -28.71 1.44
CA GLY A 58 13.85 -27.25 1.60
C GLY A 58 12.56 -26.47 1.83
N HIS A 59 11.49 -26.86 1.13
CA HIS A 59 10.18 -26.19 1.24
C HIS A 59 9.48 -26.53 2.57
N GLN A 60 9.68 -27.74 3.10
CA GLN A 60 9.17 -28.15 4.41
C GLN A 60 9.93 -27.47 5.55
N GLN A 61 11.25 -27.32 5.43
CA GLN A 61 12.07 -26.61 6.40
C GLN A 61 11.75 -25.11 6.45
N GLN A 62 11.52 -24.48 5.30
CA GLN A 62 11.10 -23.08 5.28
C GLN A 62 9.72 -22.89 5.91
N GLN A 63 8.76 -23.77 5.64
CA GLN A 63 7.43 -23.71 6.26
C GLN A 63 7.47 -23.93 7.78
N SER A 64 8.36 -24.80 8.29
CA SER A 64 8.50 -25.01 9.73
C SER A 64 9.09 -23.78 10.43
N VAL A 65 10.07 -23.11 9.81
CA VAL A 65 10.63 -21.85 10.30
C VAL A 65 9.56 -20.75 10.34
N VAL A 66 8.81 -20.57 9.25
CA VAL A 66 7.73 -19.57 9.17
C VAL A 66 6.66 -19.85 10.23
N ARG A 67 6.27 -21.11 10.43
CA ARG A 67 5.30 -21.49 11.49
C ARG A 67 5.82 -21.19 12.90
N SER A 68 7.10 -21.49 13.16
CA SER A 68 7.73 -21.20 14.45
C SER A 68 7.75 -19.70 14.73
N LEU A 69 8.17 -18.90 13.75
CA LEU A 69 8.18 -17.44 13.84
C LEU A 69 6.78 -16.87 14.01
N ALA A 70 5.79 -17.38 13.27
CA ALA A 70 4.40 -16.95 13.42
C ALA A 70 3.90 -17.20 14.85
N LYS A 71 4.18 -18.37 15.43
CA LYS A 71 3.79 -18.69 16.81
C LYS A 71 4.42 -17.73 17.83
N GLN A 72 5.65 -17.29 17.58
CA GLN A 72 6.41 -16.48 18.53
C GLN A 72 6.16 -14.97 18.38
N TYR A 73 5.96 -14.46 17.16
CA TYR A 73 5.99 -13.02 16.89
C TYR A 73 4.64 -12.43 16.46
N LEU A 74 3.63 -13.23 16.09
CA LEU A 74 2.40 -12.69 15.52
C LEU A 74 1.65 -11.74 16.48
N SER A 75 1.59 -12.09 17.77
CA SER A 75 0.98 -11.22 18.80
C SER A 75 1.73 -9.89 18.94
N PHE A 76 3.06 -9.94 19.00
CA PHE A 76 3.94 -8.78 19.07
C PHE A 76 3.80 -7.87 17.84
N LEU A 77 3.83 -8.44 16.63
CA LEU A 77 3.67 -7.70 15.38
C LEU A 77 2.29 -7.04 15.31
N ASN A 78 1.21 -7.77 15.60
CA ASN A 78 -0.13 -7.20 15.60
C ASN A 78 -0.29 -6.05 16.61
N ARG A 79 0.29 -6.20 17.81
CA ARG A 79 0.26 -5.13 18.81
C ARG A 79 1.06 -3.91 18.34
N SER A 80 2.26 -4.11 17.80
CA SER A 80 3.10 -3.04 17.26
C SER A 80 2.40 -2.28 16.14
N LEU A 81 1.80 -2.99 15.17
CA LEU A 81 1.04 -2.43 14.04
C LEU A 81 -0.26 -1.74 14.46
N SER A 82 -0.73 -1.95 15.69
CA SER A 82 -1.85 -1.20 16.28
C SER A 82 -1.42 0.12 16.94
N LEU A 83 -0.15 0.25 17.33
CA LEU A 83 0.42 1.39 18.06
C LEU A 83 1.14 2.36 17.12
N LEU A 84 1.91 1.85 16.17
CA LEU A 84 2.72 2.66 15.25
C LEU A 84 1.92 3.73 14.48
N PRO A 85 0.72 3.47 13.94
CA PRO A 85 -0.09 4.52 13.32
C PRO A 85 -0.47 5.65 14.27
N LYS A 86 -0.63 5.36 15.57
CA LYS A 86 -0.98 6.37 16.58
C LYS A 86 0.21 7.29 16.90
N LEU A 87 1.44 6.75 16.85
CA LEU A 87 2.66 7.55 16.97
C LEU A 87 2.84 8.51 15.78
N LEU A 88 2.46 8.06 14.59
CA LEU A 88 2.44 8.88 13.37
C LEU A 88 1.20 9.79 13.28
N SER A 89 0.38 9.75 14.33
CA SER A 89 -0.65 10.68 14.74
C SER A 89 -0.41 12.16 14.46
N ALA A 90 0.80 12.56 14.84
CA ALA A 90 1.22 13.94 15.00
C ALA A 90 2.66 14.08 14.52
N PRO A 91 3.13 15.29 14.21
CA PRO A 91 4.52 15.53 13.86
C PRO A 91 5.45 15.20 15.04
N ARG A 92 6.57 14.51 14.76
CA ARG A 92 7.57 14.10 15.75
C ARG A 92 8.99 14.17 15.18
N PRO A 93 10.03 14.44 15.99
CA PRO A 93 11.40 14.52 15.50
C PRO A 93 11.98 13.17 15.04
N ASP A 94 11.50 12.06 15.62
CA ASP A 94 11.91 10.68 15.33
C ASP A 94 11.07 10.01 14.24
N GLN A 95 10.22 10.77 13.55
CA GLN A 95 9.19 10.26 12.64
C GLN A 95 9.73 9.31 11.56
N SER A 96 10.88 9.61 10.97
CA SER A 96 11.53 8.73 9.98
C SER A 96 11.84 7.34 10.53
N ARG A 97 12.39 7.27 11.75
CA ARG A 97 12.69 6.01 12.46
C ARG A 97 11.43 5.22 12.79
N ILE A 98 10.33 5.91 13.11
CA ILE A 98 9.03 5.25 13.34
C ILE A 98 8.48 4.66 12.04
N PHE A 99 8.59 5.38 10.91
CA PHE A 99 8.23 4.83 9.60
C PHE A 99 9.08 3.60 9.24
N GLU A 100 10.41 3.65 9.43
CA GLU A 100 11.31 2.51 9.22
C GLU A 100 10.90 1.29 10.06
N THR A 101 10.57 1.51 11.33
CA THR A 101 10.10 0.46 12.25
C THR A 101 8.76 -0.13 11.81
N TYR A 102 7.84 0.70 11.34
CA TYR A 102 6.55 0.25 10.83
C TYR A 102 6.69 -0.55 9.53
N GLY A 103 7.50 -0.07 8.59
CA GLY A 103 7.87 -0.81 7.38
C GLY A 103 8.44 -2.20 7.72
N LEU A 104 9.41 -2.27 8.63
CA LEU A 104 9.99 -3.54 9.10
C LEU A 104 8.94 -4.48 9.68
N CYS A 105 8.05 -4.00 10.56
CA CYS A 105 7.00 -4.83 11.13
C CYS A 105 6.03 -5.38 10.06
N LEU A 106 5.71 -4.57 9.04
CA LEU A 106 4.88 -5.00 7.91
C LEU A 106 5.59 -6.03 7.03
N ASP A 107 6.88 -5.87 6.77
CA ASP A 107 7.70 -6.83 6.01
C ASP A 107 7.79 -8.17 6.75
N CYS A 108 8.03 -8.13 8.08
CA CYS A 108 7.99 -9.32 8.92
C CYS A 108 6.61 -9.99 8.88
N LEU A 109 5.52 -9.22 9.00
CA LEU A 109 4.16 -9.79 8.91
C LEU A 109 3.88 -10.42 7.54
N ASP A 110 4.32 -9.78 6.44
CA ASP A 110 4.15 -10.31 5.08
C ASP A 110 4.88 -11.64 4.88
N SER A 111 6.08 -11.78 5.46
CA SER A 111 6.83 -13.05 5.43
C SER A 111 6.09 -14.22 6.14
N LEU A 112 5.15 -13.90 7.03
CA LEU A 112 4.31 -14.85 7.74
C LEU A 112 2.95 -15.08 7.08
N SER A 113 2.64 -14.40 5.98
CA SER A 113 1.31 -14.41 5.32
C SER A 113 0.74 -15.81 5.10
N SER A 114 1.59 -16.79 4.73
CA SER A 114 1.19 -18.20 4.53
C SER A 114 0.64 -18.90 5.78
N GLN A 115 0.90 -18.37 6.99
CA GLN A 115 0.40 -18.91 8.26
C GLN A 115 -0.80 -18.13 8.79
N LEU A 116 -1.22 -17.05 8.13
CA LEU A 116 -2.35 -16.26 8.56
C LEU A 116 -3.64 -16.91 8.01
N ALA A 117 -4.56 -17.29 8.89
CA ALA A 117 -5.88 -17.80 8.53
C ALA A 117 -6.83 -16.67 8.12
N CYS A 118 -6.45 -15.88 7.12
CA CYS A 118 -7.18 -14.70 6.67
C CYS A 118 -7.17 -14.58 5.14
N LYS A 119 -7.81 -13.52 4.62
CA LYS A 119 -7.80 -13.24 3.18
C LYS A 119 -6.36 -13.00 2.66
N PRO A 120 -6.06 -13.34 1.40
CA PRO A 120 -4.71 -13.24 0.82
C PRO A 120 -4.10 -11.83 0.80
N TYR A 121 -4.92 -10.79 0.97
CA TYR A 121 -4.53 -9.38 0.95
C TYR A 121 -4.64 -8.69 2.32
N SER A 122 -4.82 -9.46 3.41
CA SER A 122 -4.98 -8.89 4.76
C SER A 122 -3.79 -8.03 5.20
N VAL A 123 -2.58 -8.43 4.82
CA VAL A 123 -1.35 -7.66 5.08
C VAL A 123 -1.36 -6.37 4.28
N HIS A 124 -1.87 -6.38 3.05
CA HIS A 124 -2.04 -5.19 2.22
C HIS A 124 -3.01 -4.19 2.88
N VAL A 125 -4.06 -4.64 3.57
CA VAL A 125 -4.93 -3.74 4.36
C VAL A 125 -4.13 -3.02 5.45
N GLN A 126 -3.22 -3.72 6.14
CA GLN A 126 -2.34 -3.08 7.13
C GLN A 126 -1.32 -2.14 6.48
N ARG A 127 -0.83 -2.48 5.28
CA ARG A 127 0.10 -1.65 4.51
C ARG A 127 -0.57 -0.42 3.91
N LEU A 128 -1.87 -0.46 3.58
CA LEU A 128 -2.63 0.73 3.20
C LEU A 128 -2.70 1.74 4.36
N ARG A 129 -2.85 1.28 5.61
CA ARG A 129 -2.78 2.17 6.79
C ARG A 129 -1.42 2.88 6.89
N TYR A 130 -0.34 2.20 6.51
CA TYR A 130 1.01 2.77 6.44
C TYR A 130 1.14 3.83 5.33
N VAL A 131 0.58 3.58 4.15
CA VAL A 131 0.47 4.57 3.07
C VAL A 131 -0.31 5.81 3.54
N HIS A 132 -1.42 5.62 4.24
CA HIS A 132 -2.20 6.73 4.81
C HIS A 132 -1.43 7.53 5.86
N CYS A 133 -0.51 6.90 6.60
CA CYS A 133 0.37 7.64 7.52
C CYS A 133 1.33 8.56 6.77
N PHE A 134 1.93 8.11 5.66
CA PHE A 134 2.74 9.00 4.83
C PHE A 134 1.92 10.18 4.31
N GLU A 135 0.71 9.90 3.82
CA GLU A 135 -0.21 10.93 3.32
C GLU A 135 -0.54 11.97 4.40
N SER A 136 -0.94 11.55 5.59
CA SER A 136 -1.28 12.47 6.69
C SER A 136 -0.09 13.28 7.18
N CYS A 137 1.13 12.77 6.98
CA CYS A 137 2.37 13.46 7.35
C CYS A 137 2.93 14.33 6.22
N GLY A 138 2.25 14.43 5.07
CA GLY A 138 2.72 15.21 3.92
C GLY A 138 3.88 14.57 3.15
N LEU A 139 4.22 13.32 3.44
CA LEU A 139 5.27 12.55 2.78
C LEU A 139 4.72 11.90 1.50
N TYR A 140 4.24 12.73 0.58
CA TYR A 140 3.48 12.28 -0.58
C TYR A 140 4.28 11.41 -1.55
N ALA A 141 5.58 11.69 -1.74
CA ALA A 141 6.44 10.89 -2.60
C ALA A 141 6.60 9.45 -2.06
N ASP A 142 6.79 9.31 -0.75
CA ASP A 142 6.90 8.01 -0.08
C ASP A 142 5.57 7.25 -0.15
N ALA A 143 4.44 7.94 0.07
CA ALA A 143 3.10 7.37 -0.07
C ALA A 143 2.86 6.81 -1.49
N VAL A 144 3.24 7.56 -2.52
CA VAL A 144 3.13 7.14 -3.93
C VAL A 144 4.02 5.93 -4.21
N GLY A 145 5.29 5.98 -3.79
CA GLY A 145 6.24 4.90 -3.99
C GLY A 145 5.80 3.59 -3.34
N GLU A 146 5.33 3.66 -2.10
CA GLU A 146 4.79 2.50 -1.39
C GLU A 146 3.46 2.02 -1.99
N GLY A 147 2.60 2.94 -2.41
CA GLY A 147 1.33 2.60 -3.06
C GLY A 147 1.51 1.82 -4.36
N PHE A 148 2.46 2.23 -5.22
CA PHE A 148 2.78 1.48 -6.44
C PHE A 148 3.42 0.11 -6.14
N ARG A 149 4.28 0.02 -5.13
CA ARG A 149 4.83 -1.27 -4.66
C ARG A 149 3.72 -2.22 -4.21
N MET A 150 2.73 -1.68 -3.50
CA MET A 150 1.57 -2.44 -3.04
C MET A 150 0.70 -2.89 -4.23
N LEU A 151 0.43 -2.03 -5.21
CA LEU A 151 -0.26 -2.42 -6.45
C LEU A 151 0.47 -3.54 -7.18
N GLU A 152 1.79 -3.46 -7.30
CA GLU A 152 2.59 -4.52 -7.89
C GLU A 152 2.45 -5.86 -7.17
N SER A 153 2.48 -5.84 -5.83
CA SER A 153 2.27 -7.03 -5.00
C SER A 153 0.86 -7.60 -5.17
N LEU A 154 -0.17 -6.74 -5.19
CA LEU A 154 -1.57 -7.15 -5.40
C LEU A 154 -1.80 -7.82 -6.75
N ARG A 155 -1.11 -7.39 -7.82
CA ARG A 155 -1.15 -8.06 -9.14
C ARG A 155 -0.61 -9.49 -9.09
N GLY A 156 0.27 -9.78 -8.14
CA GLY A 156 0.87 -11.10 -7.94
C GLY A 156 -0.02 -12.08 -7.18
N LEU A 157 -1.18 -11.64 -6.66
CA LEU A 157 -2.08 -12.51 -5.92
C LEU A 157 -2.86 -13.45 -6.85
N ASP A 158 -2.77 -14.75 -6.57
CA ASP A 158 -3.42 -15.79 -7.37
C ASP A 158 -4.90 -15.94 -7.00
N PHE A 159 -5.75 -15.05 -7.48
CA PHE A 159 -7.22 -15.21 -7.37
C PHE A 159 -7.78 -16.32 -8.29
N ARG A 160 -6.97 -16.88 -9.20
CA ARG A 160 -7.41 -17.86 -10.20
C ARG A 160 -7.37 -19.33 -9.77
N GLY A 161 -6.77 -19.69 -8.63
CA GLY A 161 -6.75 -21.08 -8.14
C GLY A 161 -6.14 -22.13 -9.11
N GLY A 162 -5.42 -21.70 -10.15
CA GLY A 162 -4.78 -22.55 -11.15
C GLY A 162 -3.34 -22.12 -11.38
N SER A 163 -2.46 -23.08 -11.64
CA SER A 163 -0.99 -22.99 -11.74
C SER A 163 -0.48 -22.19 -12.95
N GLY A 164 -1.05 -21.03 -13.21
CA GLY A 164 -0.64 -20.14 -14.29
C GLY A 164 -0.57 -18.71 -13.79
N ARG A 165 0.63 -18.27 -13.36
CA ARG A 165 1.01 -16.85 -13.39
C ARG A 165 1.04 -16.40 -14.85
N ALA A 166 -0.13 -16.24 -15.46
CA ALA A 166 -0.26 -15.50 -16.69
C ALA A 166 0.04 -14.05 -16.32
N LYS A 167 1.29 -13.65 -16.50
CA LYS A 167 1.75 -12.29 -16.32
C LYS A 167 0.97 -11.44 -17.32
N VAL A 168 -0.14 -10.85 -16.89
CA VAL A 168 -0.86 -9.86 -17.68
C VAL A 168 0.13 -8.72 -17.87
N LYS A 169 0.74 -8.66 -19.06
CA LYS A 169 1.71 -7.63 -19.40
C LYS A 169 0.94 -6.32 -19.55
N GLY A 170 1.31 -5.32 -18.77
CA GLY A 170 1.06 -3.92 -19.12
C GLY A 170 0.09 -3.12 -18.24
N GLY A 171 -0.53 -3.69 -17.20
CA GLY A 171 -1.45 -2.96 -16.31
C GLY A 171 -0.84 -2.58 -14.96
N LEU A 172 -1.24 -1.44 -14.41
CA LEU A 172 -0.89 -0.95 -13.06
C LEU A 172 -1.73 -1.63 -11.97
N LEU A 173 -2.94 -2.07 -12.27
CA LEU A 173 -3.86 -2.70 -11.32
C LEU A 173 -3.94 -4.22 -11.49
N PRO A 174 -4.36 -4.95 -10.43
CA PRO A 174 -4.73 -6.36 -10.56
C PRO A 174 -5.82 -6.53 -11.62
N PRO A 175 -5.78 -7.62 -12.43
CA PRO A 175 -6.83 -7.86 -13.40
C PRO A 175 -8.14 -8.18 -12.68
N LEU A 176 -9.23 -7.55 -13.10
CA LEU A 176 -10.56 -7.87 -12.60
C LEU A 176 -10.98 -9.26 -13.14
N VAL A 177 -10.78 -10.29 -12.32
CA VAL A 177 -11.24 -11.66 -12.59
C VAL A 177 -12.51 -11.96 -11.79
N LYS A 178 -13.36 -12.86 -12.27
CA LYS A 178 -14.67 -13.17 -11.65
C LYS A 178 -14.62 -13.36 -10.12
N LYS A 179 -13.62 -14.10 -9.62
CA LYS A 179 -13.45 -14.33 -8.18
C LYS A 179 -13.05 -13.06 -7.41
N ALA A 180 -12.29 -12.16 -8.02
CA ALA A 180 -11.90 -10.89 -7.42
C ALA A 180 -13.07 -9.88 -7.43
N SER A 181 -13.95 -9.93 -8.45
CA SER A 181 -15.18 -9.13 -8.46
C SER A 181 -16.23 -9.59 -7.45
N GLU A 182 -16.15 -10.84 -6.99
CA GLU A 182 -17.00 -11.34 -5.89
C GLU A 182 -16.50 -10.88 -4.51
N ASP A 183 -15.23 -10.48 -4.40
CA ASP A 183 -14.65 -9.99 -3.15
C ASP A 183 -14.66 -8.45 -3.08
N ARG A 184 -15.77 -7.94 -2.56
CA ARG A 184 -15.99 -6.51 -2.40
C ARG A 184 -14.92 -5.80 -1.57
N GLU A 185 -14.44 -6.43 -0.49
CA GLU A 185 -13.40 -5.82 0.35
C GLU A 185 -12.09 -5.63 -0.42
N PHE A 186 -11.79 -6.57 -1.33
CA PHE A 186 -10.65 -6.45 -2.23
C PHE A 186 -10.82 -5.28 -3.20
N ALA A 187 -12.02 -5.14 -3.79
CA ALA A 187 -12.31 -4.01 -4.67
C ALA A 187 -12.18 -2.66 -3.94
N VAL A 188 -12.69 -2.56 -2.70
CA VAL A 188 -12.53 -1.35 -1.87
C VAL A 188 -11.04 -1.06 -1.64
N LEU A 189 -10.24 -2.07 -1.29
CA LEU A 189 -8.80 -1.91 -1.09
C LEU A 189 -8.10 -1.34 -2.34
N VAL A 190 -8.39 -1.89 -3.52
CA VAL A 190 -7.80 -1.44 -4.79
C VAL A 190 -8.20 0.00 -5.09
N VAL A 191 -9.50 0.31 -5.04
CA VAL A 191 -10.00 1.66 -5.36
C VAL A 191 -9.49 2.69 -4.35
N GLU A 192 -9.52 2.38 -3.05
CA GLU A 192 -9.02 3.29 -2.00
C GLU A 192 -7.53 3.57 -2.18
N LEU A 193 -6.73 2.56 -2.51
CA LEU A 193 -5.31 2.74 -2.78
C LEU A 193 -5.08 3.64 -4.00
N VAL A 194 -5.81 3.45 -5.09
CA VAL A 194 -5.73 4.31 -6.29
C VAL A 194 -6.08 5.76 -5.94
N VAL A 195 -7.20 5.98 -5.25
CA VAL A 195 -7.62 7.33 -4.82
C VAL A 195 -6.55 7.98 -3.95
N THR A 196 -5.89 7.20 -3.08
CA THR A 196 -4.82 7.69 -2.21
C THR A 196 -3.57 8.07 -2.99
N ILE A 197 -3.17 7.28 -4.00
CA ILE A 197 -2.06 7.61 -4.89
C ILE A 197 -2.36 8.89 -5.67
N VAL A 198 -3.55 9.01 -6.26
CA VAL A 198 -3.96 10.21 -7.02
C VAL A 198 -3.97 11.44 -6.11
N LYS A 199 -4.48 11.30 -4.88
CA LYS A 199 -4.41 12.34 -3.84
C LYS A 199 -2.98 12.76 -3.58
N CYS A 200 -2.07 11.83 -3.34
CA CYS A 200 -0.68 12.14 -3.02
C CYS A 200 0.03 12.81 -4.20
N VAL A 201 -0.19 12.38 -5.45
CA VAL A 201 0.35 13.08 -6.63
C VAL A 201 -0.21 14.50 -6.74
N ALA A 202 -1.52 14.68 -6.52
CA ALA A 202 -2.16 15.99 -6.55
C ALA A 202 -1.61 16.96 -5.50
N MET A 203 -1.29 16.45 -4.31
CA MET A 203 -0.77 17.25 -3.19
C MET A 203 0.75 17.44 -3.27
N GLY A 204 1.47 16.47 -3.83
CA GLY A 204 2.93 16.52 -4.00
C GLY A 204 3.39 17.44 -5.14
N GLN A 205 2.53 17.68 -6.14
CA GLN A 205 2.78 18.66 -7.21
C GLN A 205 4.16 18.50 -7.88
N SER A 206 4.54 17.25 -8.14
CA SER A 206 5.76 16.90 -8.88
C SER A 206 5.74 17.55 -10.25
N LYS A 207 6.89 17.95 -10.81
CA LYS A 207 6.97 18.41 -12.21
C LYS A 207 7.33 17.28 -13.18
N ASP A 208 7.37 16.05 -12.71
CA ASP A 208 7.60 14.88 -13.55
C ASP A 208 6.31 14.44 -14.24
N ALA A 209 6.25 14.59 -15.57
CA ALA A 209 5.14 14.11 -16.40
C ALA A 209 4.88 12.60 -16.24
N GLY A 210 5.90 11.82 -15.86
CA GLY A 210 5.77 10.40 -15.56
C GLY A 210 4.81 10.09 -14.41
N ASP A 211 4.71 10.96 -13.40
CA ASP A 211 3.80 10.75 -12.28
C ASP A 211 2.33 10.93 -12.70
N TYR A 212 2.06 11.96 -13.51
CA TYR A 212 0.72 12.20 -14.07
C TYR A 212 0.34 11.17 -15.13
N SER A 213 1.30 10.69 -15.93
CA SER A 213 1.06 9.61 -16.88
C SER A 213 0.62 8.32 -16.16
N LYS A 214 1.26 7.97 -15.04
CA LYS A 214 0.80 6.85 -14.21
C LYS A 214 -0.58 7.09 -13.62
N VAL A 215 -0.90 8.32 -13.19
CA VAL A 215 -2.24 8.68 -12.71
C VAL A 215 -3.29 8.42 -13.79
N LEU A 216 -3.06 8.84 -15.03
CA LEU A 216 -3.98 8.56 -16.15
C LEU A 216 -4.20 7.05 -16.32
N GLY A 217 -3.11 6.26 -16.31
CA GLY A 217 -3.21 4.80 -16.38
C GLY A 217 -4.04 4.20 -15.22
N LEU A 218 -3.88 4.71 -14.00
CA LEU A 218 -4.68 4.26 -12.85
C LEU A 218 -6.17 4.61 -13.02
N VAL A 219 -6.48 5.81 -13.52
CA VAL A 219 -7.87 6.26 -13.73
C VAL A 219 -8.58 5.40 -14.76
N ASP A 220 -7.91 5.05 -15.85
CA ASP A 220 -8.45 4.18 -16.89
C ASP A 220 -8.68 2.77 -16.34
N GLU A 221 -7.70 2.22 -15.63
CA GLU A 221 -7.75 0.84 -15.13
C GLU A 221 -8.69 0.64 -13.93
N VAL A 222 -8.97 1.68 -13.12
CA VAL A 222 -9.78 1.56 -11.90
C VAL A 222 -11.29 1.50 -12.20
N GLN A 223 -11.73 1.90 -13.39
CA GLN A 223 -13.16 1.98 -13.75
C GLN A 223 -13.92 0.66 -13.51
N PRO A 224 -13.43 -0.51 -13.93
CA PRO A 224 -14.14 -1.77 -13.68
C PRO A 224 -14.25 -2.11 -12.18
N TRP A 225 -13.30 -1.66 -11.35
CA TRP A 225 -13.31 -1.88 -9.92
C TRP A 225 -14.39 -1.07 -9.20
N PHE A 226 -14.68 0.14 -9.67
CA PHE A 226 -15.80 0.93 -9.17
C PHE A 226 -17.15 0.21 -9.34
N GLY A 227 -17.33 -0.56 -10.41
CA GLY A 227 -18.55 -1.34 -10.67
C GLY A 227 -18.84 -2.45 -9.64
N VAL A 228 -17.86 -2.80 -8.79
CA VAL A 228 -18.01 -3.81 -7.71
C VAL A 228 -18.50 -3.18 -6.40
N LEU A 229 -18.39 -1.86 -6.26
CA LEU A 229 -18.72 -1.14 -5.02
C LEU A 229 -20.24 -0.93 -4.87
N ASP A 230 -20.74 -0.72 -3.64
CA ASP A 230 -22.11 -0.20 -3.49
C ASP A 230 -22.14 1.28 -3.85
N ALA A 231 -23.35 1.78 -4.09
CA ALA A 231 -23.59 3.19 -4.37
C ALA A 231 -22.91 4.12 -3.35
N LYS A 232 -22.91 3.79 -2.05
CA LYS A 232 -22.33 4.66 -1.02
C LYS A 232 -20.81 4.77 -1.14
N LEU A 233 -20.12 3.64 -1.28
CA LEU A 233 -18.67 3.59 -1.42
C LEU A 233 -18.23 4.09 -2.79
N TYR A 234 -18.98 3.76 -3.85
CA TYR A 234 -18.80 4.31 -5.19
C TYR A 234 -18.83 5.84 -5.14
N ASP A 235 -19.91 6.44 -4.63
CA ASP A 235 -20.07 7.90 -4.59
C ASP A 235 -18.96 8.58 -3.79
N LYS A 236 -18.60 8.00 -2.63
CA LYS A 236 -17.53 8.53 -1.79
C LYS A 236 -16.19 8.53 -2.51
N LEU A 237 -15.80 7.39 -3.07
CA LEU A 237 -14.47 7.20 -3.68
C LEU A 237 -14.38 7.86 -5.05
N GLN A 238 -15.43 7.84 -5.87
CA GLN A 238 -15.48 8.53 -7.15
C GLN A 238 -15.40 10.05 -6.96
N ARG A 239 -16.12 10.60 -5.97
CA ARG A 239 -16.02 12.02 -5.62
C ARG A 239 -14.60 12.40 -5.19
N ALA A 240 -13.96 11.56 -4.39
CA ALA A 240 -12.59 11.79 -3.97
C ALA A 240 -11.63 11.75 -5.16
N LEU A 241 -11.72 10.73 -6.02
CA LEU A 241 -10.92 10.59 -7.24
C LEU A 241 -11.01 11.84 -8.11
N VAL A 242 -12.22 12.24 -8.48
CA VAL A 242 -12.49 13.40 -9.33
C VAL A 242 -11.96 14.70 -8.71
N THR A 243 -12.09 14.85 -7.39
CA THR A 243 -11.55 16.02 -6.68
C THR A 243 -10.03 16.13 -6.84
N TYR A 244 -9.31 15.03 -6.68
CA TYR A 244 -7.85 15.04 -6.79
C TYR A 244 -7.37 15.08 -8.24
N LEU A 245 -8.10 14.49 -9.19
CA LEU A 245 -7.85 14.68 -10.63
C LEU A 245 -8.02 16.13 -11.06
N GLY A 246 -9.06 16.81 -10.55
CA GLY A 246 -9.24 18.25 -10.76
C GLY A 246 -8.03 19.05 -10.28
N LYS A 247 -7.50 18.73 -9.09
CA LYS A 247 -6.28 19.37 -8.57
C LYS A 247 -5.05 19.08 -9.43
N CYS A 248 -4.84 17.84 -9.86
CA CYS A 248 -3.78 17.50 -10.81
C CYS A 248 -3.90 18.31 -12.10
N THR A 249 -5.12 18.42 -12.65
CA THR A 249 -5.39 19.16 -13.88
C THR A 249 -5.04 20.63 -13.74
N VAL A 250 -5.50 21.29 -12.67
CA VAL A 250 -5.19 22.70 -12.41
C VAL A 250 -3.68 22.91 -12.33
N PHE A 251 -2.94 22.01 -11.67
CA PHE A 251 -1.50 22.10 -11.57
C PHE A 251 -0.80 21.91 -12.93
N VAL A 252 -1.16 20.84 -13.67
CA VAL A 252 -0.58 20.54 -14.99
C VAL A 252 -0.84 21.69 -15.98
N VAL A 253 -2.04 22.28 -15.97
CA VAL A 253 -2.37 23.46 -16.79
C VAL A 253 -1.65 24.71 -16.30
N GLY A 254 -1.41 24.87 -15.00
CA GLY A 254 -0.65 26.00 -14.46
C GLY A 254 0.84 25.97 -14.80
N GLU A 255 1.38 24.78 -15.06
CA GLU A 255 2.81 24.52 -15.27
C GLU A 255 3.12 24.13 -16.73
N LEU A 256 2.54 24.84 -17.71
CA LEU A 256 2.73 24.56 -19.15
C LEU A 256 4.19 24.59 -19.63
N SER A 257 5.10 25.20 -18.86
CA SER A 257 6.54 25.16 -19.15
C SER A 257 7.18 23.80 -18.85
N SER A 258 6.55 23.00 -17.99
CA SER A 258 7.03 21.70 -17.54
C SER A 258 6.31 20.54 -18.22
N PHE A 259 5.15 20.78 -18.84
CA PHE A 259 4.31 19.76 -19.46
C PHE A 259 4.04 20.05 -20.93
N ASP A 260 4.11 19.00 -21.74
CA ASP A 260 3.79 19.08 -23.17
C ASP A 260 2.30 19.42 -23.39
N GLY A 261 2.01 20.21 -24.43
CA GLY A 261 0.65 20.69 -24.71
C GLY A 261 -0.34 19.57 -25.06
N ASP A 262 0.11 18.50 -25.72
CA ASP A 262 -0.74 17.34 -26.01
C ASP A 262 -1.03 16.56 -24.75
N PHE A 263 -0.02 16.42 -23.88
CA PHE A 263 -0.17 15.82 -22.56
C PHE A 263 -1.18 16.56 -21.68
N VAL A 264 -1.09 17.90 -21.63
CA VAL A 264 -2.04 18.75 -20.88
C VAL A 264 -3.47 18.54 -21.41
N ARG A 265 -3.66 18.54 -22.74
CA ARG A 265 -4.97 18.31 -23.36
C ARG A 265 -5.52 16.94 -23.00
N LEU A 266 -4.70 15.88 -23.10
CA LEU A 266 -5.08 14.53 -22.72
C LEU A 266 -5.55 14.46 -21.26
N PHE A 267 -4.79 15.07 -20.35
CA PHE A 267 -5.10 15.06 -18.93
C PHE A 267 -6.41 15.80 -18.61
N CYS A 268 -6.63 16.96 -19.25
CA CYS A 268 -7.89 17.69 -19.17
C CYS A 268 -9.08 16.86 -19.66
N THR A 269 -8.96 16.20 -20.82
CA THR A 269 -10.01 15.34 -21.37
C THR A 269 -10.34 14.18 -20.44
N ALA A 270 -9.33 13.47 -19.93
CA ALA A 270 -9.53 12.37 -18.99
C ALA A 270 -10.26 12.85 -17.72
N THR A 271 -9.89 14.01 -17.19
CA THR A 271 -10.54 14.58 -16.01
C THR A 271 -12.00 14.94 -16.28
N LEU A 272 -12.31 15.57 -17.42
CA LEU A 272 -13.69 15.89 -17.80
C LEU A 272 -14.57 14.65 -17.96
N ILE A 273 -14.03 13.56 -18.54
CA ILE A 273 -14.73 12.27 -18.64
C ILE A 273 -15.08 11.74 -17.25
N GLU A 274 -14.15 11.79 -16.29
CA GLU A 274 -14.43 11.34 -14.92
C GLU A 274 -15.42 12.25 -14.18
N TYR A 275 -15.41 13.56 -14.46
CA TYR A 275 -16.42 14.49 -13.94
C TYR A 275 -17.82 14.15 -14.46
N GLU A 276 -17.97 13.82 -15.75
CA GLU A 276 -19.25 13.44 -16.35
C GLU A 276 -19.86 12.19 -15.71
N LYS A 277 -19.01 11.23 -15.34
CA LYS A 277 -19.43 10.01 -14.63
C LYS A 277 -19.82 10.27 -13.18
N SER A 278 -19.34 11.36 -12.59
CA SER A 278 -19.57 11.68 -11.18
C SER A 278 -20.93 12.33 -10.94
N SER A 279 -21.45 12.20 -9.72
CA SER A 279 -22.63 12.96 -9.27
C SER A 279 -22.39 14.47 -9.10
N ARG A 280 -21.17 14.98 -9.40
CA ARG A 280 -20.79 16.40 -9.27
C ARG A 280 -21.03 17.23 -10.55
N LYS A 281 -21.94 16.82 -11.43
CA LYS A 281 -22.21 17.50 -12.71
C LYS A 281 -22.42 19.02 -12.56
N ASP A 282 -22.89 19.47 -11.40
CA ASP A 282 -23.21 20.88 -11.12
C ASP A 282 -22.12 21.70 -10.40
N GLU A 283 -20.96 21.13 -10.06
CA GLU A 283 -19.91 21.83 -9.28
C GLU A 283 -18.67 22.24 -10.09
N MET A 284 -18.72 22.09 -11.42
CA MET A 284 -17.56 22.11 -12.32
C MET A 284 -16.78 23.46 -12.35
N PHE A 285 -17.30 24.54 -11.75
CA PHE A 285 -16.71 25.89 -11.85
C PHE A 285 -16.72 26.73 -10.57
N LYS A 286 -16.71 26.14 -9.37
CA LYS A 286 -16.46 26.94 -8.16
C LYS A 286 -14.97 27.19 -7.97
N VAL A 287 -14.44 28.14 -8.72
CA VAL A 287 -13.18 28.82 -8.41
C VAL A 287 -13.39 29.61 -7.12
N LYS A 288 -12.57 29.35 -6.10
CA LYS A 288 -12.37 30.26 -4.96
C LYS A 288 -11.00 30.89 -5.11
#